data_AF-A0A6M1LQZ5-F1
#
_entry.id   AF-A0A6M1LQZ5-F1
#
_cell.length_a   1.000
_cell.length_b   1.000
_cell.length_c   1.000
_cell.angle_alpha   90.00
_cell.angle_beta   90.00
_cell.angle_gamma   90.00
#
_symmetry.space_group_name_H-M   'P 1'
#
loop_
_entity.id
_entity.type
_entity.pdbx_description
1 polymer ?
#
loop_
_entity_poly.entity_id
_entity_poly.type
_entity_poly.pdbx_seq_one_letter_code
_entity_poly.pdbx_strand_id
1 'polypeptide(L)'
;MMDIALGLFALAYSGLVLFTVASSLRRLYPPVRSAVMAFVLSVVVHGATTLMAGELAKIAFFFWAVPHALILPLLLYSARRQARSTGA
;
A
#
# COMPACT_ATOMS: atom_id res chain seq x y z
N MET A 1 -18.29 1.73 17.00
CA MET A 1 -17.09 0.93 17.38
C MET A 1 -16.64 0.01 16.26
N MET A 2 -17.54 -0.74 15.61
CA MET A 2 -17.19 -1.65 14.52
C MET A 2 -16.53 -0.96 13.31
N ASP A 3 -17.00 0.23 12.93
CA ASP A 3 -16.44 0.95 11.77
C ASP A 3 -15.00 1.44 12.02
N ILE A 4 -14.70 1.84 13.25
CA ILE A 4 -13.33 2.24 13.65
C ILE A 4 -12.40 1.03 13.61
N ALA A 5 -12.84 -0.12 14.16
CA ALA A 5 -12.06 -1.35 14.11
C ALA A 5 -11.80 -1.79 12.65
N LEU A 6 -12.80 -1.69 11.79
CA LEU A 6 -12.68 -2.02 10.37
C LEU A 6 -11.74 -1.05 9.63
N GLY A 7 -11.81 0.24 9.93
CA GLY A 7 -10.88 1.23 9.38
C GLY A 7 -9.43 1.00 9.83
N LEU A 8 -9.21 0.70 11.11
CA LEU A 8 -7.90 0.36 11.64
C LEU A 8 -7.35 -0.94 11.03
N PHE A 9 -8.22 -1.94 10.85
CA PHE A 9 -7.88 -3.17 10.17
C PHE A 9 -7.47 -2.91 8.72
N ALA A 10 -8.26 -2.13 7.97
CA ALA A 10 -7.96 -1.77 6.58
C ALA A 10 -6.61 -1.05 6.47
N LEU A 11 -6.31 -0.15 7.41
CA LEU A 11 -5.04 0.55 7.49
C LEU A 11 -3.88 -0.40 7.78
N ALA A 12 -3.99 -1.22 8.83
CA ALA A 12 -2.95 -2.18 9.20
C ALA A 12 -2.68 -3.18 8.06
N TYR A 13 -3.74 -3.73 7.47
CA TYR A 13 -3.65 -4.69 6.38
C TYR A 13 -3.00 -4.09 5.14
N SER A 14 -3.44 -2.91 4.70
CA SER A 14 -2.83 -2.21 3.55
C SER A 14 -1.35 -1.89 3.80
N GLY A 15 -1.00 -1.54 5.05
CA GLY A 15 0.38 -1.26 5.44
C GLY A 15 1.26 -2.49 5.31
N LEU A 16 0.77 -3.62 5.82
CA LEU A 16 1.45 -4.91 5.73
C LEU A 16 1.65 -5.34 4.28
N VAL A 17 0.61 -5.25 3.44
CA VAL A 17 0.68 -5.60 2.02
C VAL A 17 1.72 -4.75 1.30
N LEU A 18 1.61 -3.42 1.41
CA LEU A 18 2.54 -2.51 0.73
C LEU A 18 3.99 -2.71 1.18
N PHE A 19 4.22 -2.88 2.48
CA PHE A 19 5.56 -3.11 3.00
C PHE A 19 6.14 -4.45 2.54
N THR A 20 5.33 -5.51 2.56
CA THR A 20 5.76 -6.84 2.14
C THR A 20 6.13 -6.86 0.66
N VAL A 21 5.27 -6.28 -0.20
CA VAL A 21 5.54 -6.19 -1.64
C VAL A 21 6.77 -5.32 -1.90
N ALA A 22 6.89 -4.17 -1.24
CA ALA A 22 8.07 -3.31 -1.39
C ALA A 22 9.35 -4.03 -0.97
N SER A 23 9.32 -4.78 0.14
CA SER A 23 10.47 -5.56 0.62
C SER A 23 10.90 -6.64 -0.38
N SER A 24 9.94 -7.36 -0.97
CA SER A 24 10.19 -8.35 -2.03
C SER A 24 10.81 -7.73 -3.29
N LEU A 25 10.36 -6.52 -3.66
CA LEU A 25 10.85 -5.80 -4.83
C LEU A 25 12.27 -5.23 -4.66
N ARG A 26 12.79 -5.14 -3.43
CA ARG A 26 14.16 -4.63 -3.16
C ARG A 26 15.27 -5.43 -3.83
N ARG A 27 15.00 -6.68 -4.22
CA ARG A 27 15.95 -7.49 -5.00
C ARG A 27 16.09 -7.02 -6.44
N LEU A 28 15.14 -6.24 -6.95
CA LEU A 28 15.04 -5.82 -8.34
C LEU A 28 15.21 -4.31 -8.52
N TYR A 29 14.81 -3.52 -7.52
CA TYR A 29 14.80 -2.06 -7.62
C TYR A 29 15.36 -1.36 -6.37
N PRO A 30 15.92 -0.14 -6.51
CA PRO A 30 16.28 0.70 -5.38
C PRO A 30 15.09 0.93 -4.43
N PRO A 31 15.32 1.25 -3.13
CA PRO A 31 14.27 1.30 -2.12
C PRO A 31 13.06 2.16 -2.50
N VAL A 32 13.28 3.36 -3.02
CA VAL A 32 12.20 4.28 -3.42
C VAL A 32 11.40 3.72 -4.60
N ARG A 33 12.07 3.14 -5.59
CA ARG A 33 11.40 2.54 -6.76
C ARG A 33 10.62 1.30 -6.35
N SER A 34 11.16 0.48 -5.43
CA SER A 34 10.43 -0.65 -4.83
C SER A 34 9.15 -0.22 -4.13
N ALA A 35 9.18 0.87 -3.35
CA ALA A 35 7.99 1.42 -2.69
C ALA A 35 6.94 1.92 -3.69
N VAL A 36 7.36 2.64 -4.73
CA VAL A 36 6.44 3.12 -5.79
C VAL A 36 5.83 1.94 -6.55
N MET A 37 6.64 0.95 -6.93
CA MET A 37 6.15 -0.23 -7.64
C MET A 37 5.19 -1.07 -6.79
N ALA A 38 5.44 -1.19 -5.49
CA ALA A 38 4.52 -1.85 -4.57
C ALA A 38 3.17 -1.13 -4.50
N PHE A 39 3.18 0.21 -4.44
CA PHE A 39 1.97 1.00 -4.47
C PHE A 39 1.21 0.84 -5.79
N VAL A 40 1.89 0.96 -6.94
CA VAL A 40 1.27 0.79 -8.26
C VAL A 40 0.66 -0.60 -8.40
N LEU A 41 1.39 -1.66 -8.06
CA LEU A 41 0.87 -3.02 -8.13
C LEU A 41 -0.36 -3.19 -7.25
N SER A 42 -0.32 -2.64 -6.03
CA SER A 42 -1.46 -2.72 -5.11
C SER A 42 -2.67 -1.95 -5.64
N VAL A 43 -2.49 -0.74 -6.18
CA VAL A 43 -3.59 0.05 -6.79
C VAL A 43 -4.18 -0.67 -7.99
N VAL A 44 -3.37 -1.30 -8.83
CA VAL A 44 -3.86 -2.06 -9.99
C VAL A 44 -4.69 -3.26 -9.54
N VAL A 45 -4.16 -4.08 -8.62
CA VAL A 45 -4.86 -5.28 -8.13
C VAL A 45 -6.15 -4.91 -7.41
N HIS A 46 -6.09 -3.97 -6.47
CA HIS A 46 -7.27 -3.57 -5.70
C HIS A 46 -8.26 -2.74 -6.52
N GLY A 47 -7.78 -1.96 -7.48
CA GLY A 47 -8.63 -1.26 -8.44
C GLY A 47 -9.42 -2.26 -9.29
N ALA A 48 -8.77 -3.30 -9.80
CA ALA A 48 -9.45 -4.37 -10.54
C ALA A 48 -10.49 -5.09 -9.66
N THR A 49 -10.14 -5.46 -8.42
CA THR A 49 -11.11 -6.13 -7.53
C THR A 49 -12.25 -5.20 -7.11
N THR A 50 -12.01 -3.90 -6.96
CA THR A 50 -13.07 -2.90 -6.74
C THR A 50 -14.03 -2.83 -7.91
N LEU A 51 -13.54 -2.84 -9.15
CA LEU A 51 -14.41 -2.85 -10.34
C LEU A 51 -15.26 -4.12 -10.44
N MET A 52 -14.73 -5.24 -9.93
CA MET A 52 -15.44 -6.52 -9.89
C MET A 52 -16.40 -6.66 -8.69
N ALA A 53 -16.38 -5.73 -7.73
CA ALA A 53 -17.11 -5.85 -6.47
C ALA A 53 -18.62 -5.53 -6.56
N GLY A 54 -19.12 -5.11 -7.73
CA GLY A 54 -20.54 -4.79 -7.95
C GLY A 54 -21.04 -3.76 -6.95
N GLU A 55 -22.11 -4.09 -6.21
CA GLU A 55 -22.73 -3.21 -5.20
C GLU A 55 -21.76 -2.81 -4.06
N LEU A 56 -20.72 -3.60 -3.81
CA LEU A 56 -19.72 -3.32 -2.78
C LEU A 56 -18.59 -2.41 -3.27
N ALA A 57 -18.59 -1.98 -4.55
CA ALA A 57 -17.50 -1.20 -5.14
C ALA A 57 -17.18 0.08 -4.37
N LYS A 58 -18.19 0.81 -3.87
CA LYS A 58 -17.95 2.04 -3.08
C LYS A 58 -17.22 1.73 -1.78
N ILE A 59 -17.64 0.68 -1.06
CA ILE A 59 -17.01 0.29 0.20
C ILE A 59 -15.58 -0.20 -0.07
N ALA A 60 -15.40 -1.05 -1.08
CA ALA A 60 -14.09 -1.52 -1.50
C ALA A 60 -13.16 -0.36 -1.88
N PHE A 61 -13.66 0.63 -2.63
CA PHE A 61 -12.88 1.81 -2.99
C PHE A 61 -12.34 2.52 -1.74
N PHE A 62 -13.18 2.83 -0.75
CA PHE A 62 -12.71 3.49 0.47
C PHE A 62 -11.82 2.59 1.32
N PHE A 63 -12.11 1.29 1.38
CA PHE A 63 -11.31 0.30 2.11
C PHE A 63 -9.88 0.22 1.56
N TRP A 64 -9.68 0.37 0.25
CA TRP A 64 -8.36 0.35 -0.36
C TRP A 64 -7.74 1.74 -0.47
N ALA A 65 -8.43 2.70 -1.09
CA ALA A 65 -7.86 3.98 -1.48
C ALA A 65 -7.41 4.82 -0.29
N VAL A 66 -8.20 4.86 0.80
CA VAL A 66 -7.89 5.70 1.96
C VAL A 66 -6.64 5.18 2.69
N PRO A 67 -6.55 3.90 3.09
CA PRO A 67 -5.31 3.36 3.64
C PRO A 67 -4.09 3.54 2.75
N HIS A 68 -4.21 3.26 1.45
CA HIS A 68 -3.10 3.37 0.51
C HIS A 68 -2.58 4.80 0.39
N ALA A 69 -3.48 5.79 0.35
CA ALA A 69 -3.12 7.20 0.35
C ALA A 69 -2.40 7.63 1.64
N LEU A 70 -2.84 7.13 2.80
CA LEU A 70 -2.22 7.43 4.09
C LEU A 70 -0.86 6.74 4.27
N ILE A 71 -0.69 5.53 3.76
CA ILE A 71 0.52 4.72 3.93
C ILE A 71 1.62 5.14 2.95
N LEU A 72 1.28 5.55 1.73
CA LEU A 72 2.28 5.87 0.71
C LEU A 72 3.34 6.88 1.19
N PRO A 73 3.00 8.03 1.81
CA PRO A 73 3.99 8.97 2.35
C PRO A 73 4.93 8.33 3.36
N LEU A 74 4.40 7.48 4.25
CA LEU A 74 5.18 6.78 5.28
C LEU A 74 6.11 5.74 4.66
N LEU A 75 5.63 5.01 3.66
CA LEU A 75 6.42 4.03 2.92
C LEU A 75 7.56 4.70 2.15
N LEU A 76 7.29 5.81 1.46
CA LEU A 76 8.30 6.60 0.75
C LEU A 76 9.31 7.21 1.71
N TYR A 77 8.86 7.72 2.87
CA TYR A 77 9.75 8.23 3.90
C TYR A 77 10.71 7.15 4.42
N SER A 78 10.17 5.97 4.74
CA SER A 78 10.96 4.81 5.15
C SER A 78 11.96 4.38 4.07
N ALA A 79 11.51 4.29 2.81
CA ALA A 79 12.35 3.92 1.68
C ALA A 79 13.51 4.90 1.46
N ARG A 80 13.27 6.21 1.60
CA ARG A 80 14.32 7.24 1.53
C ARG A 80 15.36 7.10 2.65
N ARG A 81 14.92 6.80 3.87
CA ARG A 81 15.83 6.52 4.99
C ARG A 81 16.68 5.28 4.71
N GLN A 82 16.09 4.23 4.15
CA GLN A 82 16.80 3.02 3.78
C GLN A 82 17.89 3.29 2.72
N ALA A 83 17.56 4.02 1.65
CA ALA A 83 18.53 4.38 0.60
C ALA A 83 19.76 5.11 1.17
N ARG A 84 19.54 6.08 2.07
CA ARG A 84 20.63 6.79 2.77
C ARG A 84 21.49 5.87 3.63
N SER A 85 20.90 4.87 4.28
CA SER A 85 21.66 3.93 5.11
C SER A 85 22.48 2.91 4.32
N THR A 86 22.06 2.59 3.09
CA THR A 86 22.73 1.58 2.25
C THR A 86 23.66 2.18 1.19
N GLY A 87 23.79 3.51 1.11
CA GLY A 87 24.63 4.20 0.13
C GLY A 87 24.18 4.02 -1.33
N ALA A 88 22.90 3.70 -1.54
CA ALA A 88 22.28 3.43 -2.84
C ALA A 88 21.45 4.62 -3.36
#